data_AF-A0A938R6H9-F1
#
_entry.id   AF-A0A938R6H9-F1
#
_cell.length_a   1.000
_cell.length_b   1.000
_cell.length_c   1.000
_cell.angle_alpha   90.00
_cell.angle_beta   90.00
_cell.angle_gamma   90.00
#
_symmetry.space_group_name_H-M   'P 1'
#
loop_
_entity.id
_entity.type
_entity.pdbx_description
1 polymer ?
#
loop_
_entity_poly.entity_id
_entity_poly.type
_entity_poly.pdbx_seq_one_letter_code
_entity_poly.pdbx_strand_id
1 'polypeptide(L)'
;VCKYKLFKRYGIDITKEPMLVYPALHYQNGGLEFNERGETSISGLYVAGEVTGGVHGENRLGGNSLMDVLVFGRIAGKNAALYAKEKAQNGRFTLDHVKRFHQELEKAGVDRKKISPILLPDYSNPLVKERQLTTYYEGTIR
;
A
#
# COMPACT_ATOMS: atom_id res chain seq x y z
N VAL A 1 -10.03 -28.17 -2.36
CA VAL A 1 -11.43 -28.34 -2.82
C VAL A 1 -11.94 -27.18 -3.70
N CYS A 2 -11.56 -25.92 -3.47
CA CYS A 2 -12.07 -24.78 -4.27
C CYS A 2 -11.52 -24.68 -5.71
N LYS A 3 -10.25 -25.01 -5.95
CA LYS A 3 -9.63 -24.86 -7.28
C LYS A 3 -10.21 -25.85 -8.32
N TYR A 4 -10.42 -27.12 -7.96
CA TYR A 4 -11.06 -28.09 -8.85
C TYR A 4 -12.44 -27.63 -9.35
N LYS A 5 -13.31 -27.16 -8.44
CA LYS A 5 -14.64 -26.64 -8.81
C LYS A 5 -14.54 -25.38 -9.69
N LEU A 6 -13.58 -24.49 -9.40
CA LEU A 6 -13.36 -23.27 -10.17
C LEU A 6 -12.95 -23.58 -11.61
N PHE A 7 -11.93 -24.42 -11.81
CA PHE A 7 -11.40 -24.74 -13.13
C PHE A 7 -12.38 -25.58 -13.95
N LYS A 8 -13.10 -26.51 -13.32
CA LYS A 8 -14.17 -27.28 -13.97
C LYS A 8 -15.29 -26.39 -14.55
N ARG A 9 -15.62 -25.26 -13.90
CA ARG A 9 -16.58 -24.27 -14.44
C ARG A 9 -16.10 -23.60 -15.72
N TYR A 10 -14.78 -23.50 -15.91
CA TYR A 10 -14.16 -22.98 -17.12
C TYR A 10 -13.81 -24.10 -18.13
N GLY A 11 -14.33 -25.32 -17.94
CA GLY A 11 -14.10 -26.44 -18.85
C GLY A 11 -12.71 -27.08 -18.74
N ILE A 12 -11.91 -26.73 -17.73
CA ILE A 12 -10.55 -27.25 -17.56
C ILE A 12 -10.56 -28.36 -16.50
N ASP A 13 -10.19 -29.58 -16.88
CA ASP A 13 -10.06 -30.72 -15.97
C ASP A 13 -8.63 -30.85 -15.45
N ILE A 14 -8.38 -30.26 -14.29
CA ILE A 14 -7.06 -30.25 -13.65
C ILE A 14 -6.57 -31.63 -13.16
N THR A 15 -7.40 -32.68 -13.27
CA THR A 15 -6.97 -34.07 -13.00
C THR A 15 -6.33 -34.74 -14.23
N LYS A 16 -6.54 -34.15 -15.42
CA LYS A 16 -6.04 -34.64 -16.70
C LYS A 16 -5.01 -33.69 -17.32
N GLU A 17 -5.22 -32.38 -17.13
CA GLU A 17 -4.37 -31.32 -17.68
C GLU A 17 -3.64 -30.59 -16.55
N PRO A 18 -2.34 -30.27 -16.70
CA PRO A 18 -1.58 -29.55 -15.69
C PRO A 18 -2.05 -28.09 -15.57
N MET A 19 -2.06 -27.56 -14.35
CA MET A 19 -2.37 -26.15 -14.12
C MET A 19 -1.18 -25.26 -14.52
N LEU A 20 -1.44 -24.25 -15.36
CA LEU A 20 -0.48 -23.18 -15.63
C LEU A 20 -0.33 -22.28 -14.39
N VAL A 21 0.91 -22.07 -13.94
CA VAL A 21 1.24 -21.27 -12.76
C VAL A 21 2.35 -20.27 -13.11
N TYR A 22 2.21 -19.05 -12.63
CA TYR A 22 3.18 -17.97 -12.81
C TYR A 22 3.34 -17.21 -11.50
N PRO A 23 4.53 -16.63 -11.23
CA PRO A 23 4.72 -15.73 -10.11
C PRO A 23 3.77 -14.52 -10.22
N ALA A 24 3.21 -14.11 -9.09
CA ALA A 24 2.43 -12.89 -8.98
C ALA A 24 2.93 -12.09 -7.77
N LEU A 25 2.89 -10.77 -7.87
CA LEU A 25 3.13 -9.90 -6.71
C LEU A 25 2.09 -10.25 -5.64
N HIS A 26 2.56 -10.70 -4.47
CA HIS A 26 1.69 -11.25 -3.45
C HIS A 26 1.59 -10.37 -2.20
N TYR A 27 2.68 -9.68 -1.83
CA TYR A 27 2.73 -8.88 -0.62
C TYR A 27 3.83 -7.83 -0.69
N GLN A 28 3.60 -6.69 -0.04
CA GLN A 28 4.59 -5.62 0.11
C GLN A 28 5.20 -5.66 1.53
N ASN A 29 6.51 -5.94 1.65
CA ASN A 29 7.19 -5.94 2.97
C ASN A 29 7.63 -4.55 3.43
N GLY A 30 7.72 -3.61 2.49
CA GLY A 30 8.06 -2.21 2.74
C GLY A 30 6.80 -1.36 2.91
N GLY A 31 6.98 -0.15 3.41
CA GLY A 31 5.88 0.76 3.69
C GLY A 31 6.33 1.96 4.49
N LEU A 32 5.40 2.57 5.22
CA LEU A 32 5.68 3.70 6.09
C LEU A 32 6.50 3.27 7.31
N GLU A 33 7.51 4.07 7.64
CA GLU A 33 8.25 3.94 8.88
C GLU A 33 7.36 4.34 10.06
N PHE A 34 7.43 3.55 11.12
CA PHE A 34 6.66 3.75 12.33
C PHE A 34 7.38 3.17 13.54
N ASN A 35 7.04 3.64 14.74
CA ASN A 35 7.59 3.13 15.99
C ASN A 35 6.74 1.99 16.59
N GLU A 36 7.18 1.42 17.71
CA GLU A 36 6.49 0.35 18.43
C GLU A 36 5.09 0.72 18.93
N ARG A 37 4.72 2.01 18.89
CA ARG A 37 3.40 2.53 19.25
C ARG A 37 2.47 2.70 18.05
N GLY A 38 2.90 2.38 16.84
CA GLY A 38 2.08 2.61 15.64
C GLY A 38 2.20 4.04 15.10
N GLU A 39 3.09 4.87 15.64
CA GLU A 39 3.20 6.30 15.29
C GLU A 39 4.17 6.49 14.12
N THR A 40 3.76 7.32 13.17
CA THR A 40 4.66 7.79 12.11
C THR A 40 5.47 9.01 12.57
N SER A 41 6.34 9.53 11.70
CA SER A 41 7.00 10.83 11.91
C SER A 41 6.02 12.02 11.95
N ILE A 42 4.78 11.83 11.50
CA ILE A 42 3.73 12.85 11.53
C ILE A 42 2.89 12.65 12.80
N SER A 43 2.86 13.67 13.66
CA SER A 43 2.08 13.64 14.90
C SER A 43 0.59 13.43 14.63
N GLY A 44 -0.02 12.47 15.33
CA GLY A 44 -1.43 12.12 15.15
C GLY A 44 -1.72 11.19 13.98
N LEU A 45 -0.72 10.84 13.16
CA LEU A 45 -0.84 9.85 12.09
C LEU A 45 -0.29 8.50 12.55
N TYR A 46 -1.17 7.50 12.55
CA TYR A 46 -0.89 6.14 12.98
C TYR A 46 -1.09 5.15 11.83
N VAL A 47 -0.31 4.07 11.82
CA VAL A 47 -0.31 3.06 10.75
C VAL A 47 -0.22 1.64 11.32
N ALA A 48 -0.75 0.66 10.60
CA ALA A 48 -0.68 -0.76 10.95
C ALA A 48 -0.97 -1.65 9.73
N GLY A 49 -0.44 -2.88 9.73
CA GLY A 49 -0.62 -3.87 8.66
C GLY A 49 0.32 -3.66 7.47
N GLU A 50 -0.10 -4.13 6.29
CA GLU A 50 0.72 -4.15 5.06
C GLU A 50 1.18 -2.78 4.56
N VAL A 51 0.59 -1.68 5.05
CA VAL A 51 1.07 -0.31 4.75
C VAL A 51 2.38 0.02 5.47
N THR A 52 2.77 -0.76 6.47
CA THR A 52 3.95 -0.50 7.31
C THR A 52 5.20 -1.16 6.78
N GLY A 53 6.36 -0.55 7.05
CA GLY A 53 7.67 -1.10 6.71
C GLY A 53 8.42 -1.62 7.94
N GLY A 54 9.37 -2.55 7.71
CA GLY A 54 10.41 -2.92 8.69
C GLY A 54 10.14 -4.19 9.49
N VAL A 55 8.89 -4.46 9.91
CA VAL A 55 8.54 -5.64 10.74
C VAL A 55 8.96 -6.96 10.11
N HIS A 56 8.90 -7.04 8.78
CA HIS A 56 9.20 -8.26 8.04
C HIS A 56 10.63 -8.32 7.49
N GLY A 57 11.44 -7.26 7.64
CA GLY A 57 12.76 -7.17 7.03
C GLY A 57 12.73 -7.38 5.51
N GLU A 58 13.71 -8.10 4.96
CA GLU A 58 13.82 -8.36 3.53
C GLU A 58 12.76 -9.35 3.01
N ASN A 59 12.36 -10.32 3.84
CA ASN A 59 11.40 -11.34 3.44
C ASN A 59 10.44 -11.71 4.58
N ARG A 60 9.14 -11.78 4.25
CA ARG A 60 8.08 -12.07 5.21
C ARG A 60 7.96 -13.56 5.43
N LEU A 61 8.14 -14.00 6.68
CA LEU A 61 7.82 -15.36 7.09
C LEU A 61 6.29 -15.61 7.07
N GLY A 62 5.89 -16.76 6.53
CA GLY A 62 4.48 -17.14 6.40
C GLY A 62 3.72 -17.12 7.73
N GLY A 63 2.48 -16.63 7.71
CA GLY A 63 1.62 -16.54 8.89
C GLY A 63 1.79 -15.25 9.72
N ASN A 64 2.87 -14.50 9.54
CA ASN A 64 3.12 -13.30 10.33
C ASN A 64 2.26 -12.09 9.91
N SER A 65 1.77 -12.02 8.67
CA SER A 65 1.01 -10.86 8.19
C SER A 65 -0.34 -10.70 8.89
N LEU A 66 -1.01 -11.80 9.24
CA LEU A 66 -2.26 -11.71 10.01
C LEU A 66 -1.98 -11.23 11.43
N MET A 67 -0.90 -11.71 12.06
CA MET A 67 -0.50 -11.24 13.38
C MET A 67 -0.06 -9.78 13.36
N ASP A 68 0.65 -9.34 12.33
CA ASP A 68 1.05 -7.95 12.13
C ASP A 68 -0.17 -7.01 12.14
N VAL A 69 -1.17 -7.29 11.30
CA VAL A 69 -2.41 -6.52 11.25
C VAL A 69 -3.14 -6.49 12.60
N LEU A 70 -3.25 -7.64 13.28
CA LEU A 70 -4.00 -7.72 14.54
C LEU A 70 -3.28 -7.04 15.71
N VAL A 71 -1.98 -7.28 15.86
CA VAL A 71 -1.17 -6.76 16.97
C VAL A 71 -0.95 -5.27 16.80
N PHE A 72 -0.37 -4.85 15.67
CA PHE A 72 -0.09 -3.43 15.44
C PHE A 72 -1.37 -2.64 15.18
N GLY A 73 -2.41 -3.24 14.61
CA GLY A 73 -3.73 -2.60 14.49
C GLY A 73 -4.33 -2.27 15.86
N ARG A 74 -4.22 -3.19 16.83
CA ARG A 74 -4.67 -2.92 18.20
C ARG A 74 -3.84 -1.83 18.88
N ILE A 75 -2.52 -1.86 18.72
CA ILE A 75 -1.60 -0.88 19.33
C ILE A 75 -1.86 0.52 18.74
N ALA A 76 -1.81 0.64 17.41
CA ALA A 76 -2.05 1.88 16.69
C ALA A 76 -3.44 2.45 17.01
N GLY A 77 -4.48 1.61 16.99
CA GLY A 77 -5.85 2.05 17.30
C GLY A 77 -6.00 2.57 18.73
N LYS A 78 -5.39 1.89 19.73
CA LYS A 78 -5.40 2.36 21.12
C LYS A 78 -4.68 3.70 21.27
N ASN A 79 -3.50 3.85 20.68
CA ASN A 79 -2.70 5.06 20.82
C ASN A 79 -3.29 6.23 20.04
N ALA A 80 -3.85 5.99 18.85
CA ALA A 80 -4.60 6.99 18.10
C ALA A 80 -5.81 7.52 18.90
N ALA A 81 -6.55 6.63 19.57
CA ALA A 81 -7.68 7.03 20.41
C ALA A 81 -7.25 7.87 21.63
N LEU A 82 -6.11 7.54 22.25
CA LEU A 82 -5.55 8.35 23.34
C LEU A 82 -5.10 9.72 22.83
N TYR A 83 -4.38 9.76 21.70
CA TYR A 83 -3.96 11.01 21.06
C TYR A 83 -5.15 11.92 20.75
N ALA A 84 -6.22 11.35 20.18
CA ALA A 84 -7.44 12.08 19.85
C ALA A 84 -8.12 12.70 21.08
N LYS A 85 -8.04 12.05 22.25
CA LYS A 85 -8.63 12.57 23.50
C LYS A 85 -7.76 13.63 24.18
N GLU A 86 -6.44 13.44 24.17
CA GLU A 86 -5.53 14.21 25.02
C GLU A 86 -4.82 15.34 24.28
N LYS A 87 -4.53 15.16 22.99
CA LYS A 87 -3.60 16.01 22.23
C LYS A 87 -4.16 16.60 20.95
N ALA A 88 -5.23 16.02 20.41
CA ALA A 88 -5.83 16.54 19.17
C ALA A 88 -6.36 17.96 19.41
N GLN A 89 -5.82 18.89 18.62
CA GLN A 89 -6.29 20.27 18.57
C GLN A 89 -7.15 20.44 17.32
N ASN A 90 -8.30 21.10 17.46
CA ASN A 90 -9.14 21.47 16.33
C ASN A 90 -8.48 22.65 15.59
N GLY A 91 -7.59 22.33 14.66
CA GLY A 91 -7.03 23.29 13.71
C GLY A 91 -7.92 23.51 12.49
N ARG A 92 -7.68 24.58 11.75
CA ARG A 92 -8.29 24.76 10.41
C ARG A 92 -7.66 23.75 9.46
N PHE A 93 -8.47 23.06 8.66
CA PHE A 93 -7.96 22.21 7.58
C PHE A 93 -7.23 23.07 6.55
N THR A 94 -5.97 22.77 6.28
CA THR A 94 -5.19 23.45 5.25
C THR A 94 -4.39 22.46 4.39
N LEU A 95 -4.06 22.90 3.18
CA LEU A 95 -3.15 22.21 2.26
C LEU A 95 -1.77 22.87 2.24
N ASP A 96 -1.40 23.60 3.30
CA ASP A 96 -0.18 24.39 3.30
C ASP A 96 1.08 23.52 3.26
N HIS A 97 1.01 22.29 3.78
CA HIS A 97 2.07 21.31 3.64
C HIS A 97 2.29 20.91 2.17
N VAL A 98 1.22 20.73 1.39
CA VAL A 98 1.31 20.42 -0.06
C VAL A 98 1.92 21.60 -0.81
N LYS A 99 1.44 22.83 -0.53
CA LYS A 99 1.98 24.05 -1.16
C LYS A 99 3.48 24.22 -0.87
N ARG A 100 3.88 23.98 0.38
CA ARG A 100 5.28 24.06 0.81
C ARG A 100 6.14 23.01 0.12
N PHE A 101 5.68 21.77 0.07
CA PHE A 101 6.35 20.70 -0.67
C PHE A 101 6.53 21.04 -2.15
N HIS A 102 5.51 21.60 -2.81
CA HIS A 102 5.61 22.06 -4.20
C HIS A 102 6.65 23.17 -4.40
N GLN A 103 6.76 24.11 -3.45
CA GLN A 103 7.79 25.15 -3.46
C GLN A 103 9.19 24.58 -3.23
N GLU A 104 9.33 23.58 -2.35
CA GLU A 104 10.60 22.88 -2.13
C GLU A 104 11.05 22.13 -3.38
N LEU A 105 10.14 21.45 -4.09
CA LEU A 105 10.42 20.81 -5.37
C LEU A 105 10.89 21.81 -6.44
N GLU A 106 10.21 22.96 -6.55
CA GLU A 106 10.61 24.04 -7.48
C GLU A 106 12.01 24.57 -7.16
N LYS A 107 12.29 24.83 -5.88
CA LYS A 107 13.62 25.29 -5.43
C LYS A 107 14.72 24.27 -5.66
N ALA A 108 14.40 22.98 -5.48
CA ALA A 108 15.32 21.88 -5.75
C ALA A 108 15.50 21.59 -7.25
N GLY A 109 14.75 22.28 -8.13
CA GLY A 109 14.81 22.06 -9.58
C GLY A 109 14.29 20.68 -10.00
N VAL A 110 13.44 20.04 -9.18
CA VAL A 110 12.91 18.71 -9.46
C VAL A 110 11.75 18.81 -10.45
N ASP A 111 11.94 18.25 -11.64
CA ASP A 111 10.90 18.18 -12.67
C ASP A 111 9.74 17.28 -12.21
N ARG A 112 8.53 17.86 -12.15
CA ARG A 112 7.30 17.17 -11.74
C ARG A 112 6.85 16.12 -12.75
N LYS A 113 7.39 16.11 -13.96
CA LYS A 113 7.11 15.09 -14.98
C LYS A 113 7.85 13.77 -14.75
N LYS A 114 8.75 13.72 -13.76
CA LYS A 114 9.54 12.53 -13.46
C LYS A 114 8.65 11.49 -12.76
N ILE A 115 8.10 10.59 -13.56
CA ILE A 115 7.35 9.43 -13.09
C ILE A 115 8.35 8.46 -12.45
N SER A 116 8.00 7.86 -11.31
CA SER A 116 8.79 6.77 -10.72
C SER A 116 9.08 5.71 -11.77
N PRO A 117 10.31 5.17 -11.83
CA PRO A 117 10.66 4.17 -12.83
C PRO A 117 9.67 3.01 -12.76
N ILE A 118 9.16 2.59 -13.92
CA ILE A 118 8.34 1.39 -14.06
C ILE A 118 9.26 0.20 -13.74
N LEU A 119 9.24 -0.26 -12.48
CA LEU A 119 10.10 -1.35 -12.01
C LEU A 119 9.68 -2.71 -12.59
N LEU A 120 8.40 -2.85 -12.95
CA LEU A 120 7.83 -4.04 -13.55
C LEU A 120 7.01 -3.64 -14.78
N PRO A 121 7.07 -4.41 -15.89
CA PRO A 121 6.19 -4.19 -17.03
C PRO A 121 4.73 -4.10 -16.60
N ASP A 122 3.95 -3.28 -17.29
CA ASP A 122 2.53 -3.19 -17.00
C ASP A 122 1.81 -4.44 -17.55
N TYR A 123 1.59 -5.41 -16.66
CA TYR A 123 0.88 -6.65 -16.94
C TYR A 123 -0.65 -6.51 -16.94
N SER A 124 -1.17 -5.29 -16.78
CA SER A 124 -2.62 -5.06 -16.73
C SER A 124 -3.26 -5.38 -18.10
N ASN A 125 -4.32 -6.18 -18.08
CA ASN A 125 -5.07 -6.53 -19.28
C ASN A 125 -5.59 -5.25 -19.98
N PRO A 126 -5.41 -5.09 -21.32
CA PRO A 126 -5.90 -3.93 -22.06
C PRO A 126 -7.38 -3.58 -21.80
N LEU A 127 -8.24 -4.59 -21.64
CA LEU A 127 -9.66 -4.41 -21.33
C LEU A 127 -9.91 -3.83 -19.93
N VAL A 128 -8.99 -4.05 -18.99
CA VAL A 128 -9.03 -3.45 -17.65
C VAL A 128 -8.54 -2.00 -17.71
N LYS A 129 -7.56 -1.69 -18.56
CA LYS A 129 -7.09 -0.31 -18.78
C LYS A 129 -8.16 0.59 -19.37
N GLU A 130 -8.95 0.09 -20.32
CA GLU A 130 -10.07 0.85 -20.91
C GLU A 130 -11.13 1.24 -19.88
N ARG A 131 -11.23 0.49 -18.77
CA ARG A 131 -12.16 0.76 -17.67
C ARG A 131 -11.54 1.60 -16.55
N GLN A 132 -10.25 1.89 -16.61
CA GLN A 132 -9.57 2.75 -15.64
C GLN A 132 -9.86 4.21 -15.96
N LEU A 133 -10.55 4.89 -15.03
CA LEU A 133 -10.87 6.31 -15.11
C LEU A 133 -9.62 7.21 -15.00
N THR A 134 -8.51 6.70 -14.48
CA THR A 134 -7.23 7.40 -14.32
C THR A 134 -6.21 6.88 -15.32
N THR A 135 -6.42 7.18 -16.61
CA THR A 135 -5.53 6.74 -17.70
C THR A 135 -4.35 7.68 -17.95
N TYR A 136 -4.33 8.86 -17.32
CA TYR A 136 -3.28 9.87 -17.49
C TYR A 136 -2.54 10.14 -16.18
N TYR A 137 -1.21 10.03 -16.24
CA TYR A 137 -0.32 10.42 -15.15
C TYR A 137 -0.09 11.95 -15.20
N GLU A 138 -0.61 12.69 -14.23
CA GLU A 138 -0.18 14.07 -13.96
C GLU A 138 0.59 14.13 -12.63
N GLY A 139 1.93 14.06 -12.70
CA GLY A 139 2.80 14.22 -11.53
C GLY A 139 2.89 13.00 -10.60
N THR A 140 3.03 13.25 -9.29
CA THR A 140 3.32 12.25 -8.24
C THR A 140 2.09 11.54 -7.66
N ILE A 141 0.90 11.82 -8.16
CA ILE A 141 -0.36 11.27 -7.61
C ILE A 141 -1.03 10.39 -8.66
N ARG A 142 -1.56 9.25 -8.20
CA ARG A 142 -2.48 8.41 -8.95
C ARG A 142 -3.88 9.00 -8.98
#